data_AF-W7MD95-F1
#
_entry.id   AF-W7MD95-F1
#
_cell.length_a   1.000
_cell.length_b   1.000
_cell.length_c   1.000
_cell.angle_alpha   90.00
_cell.angle_beta   90.00
_cell.angle_gamma   90.00
#
_symmetry.space_group_name_H-M   'P 1'
#
loop_
_entity.id
_entity.type
_entity.pdbx_description
1 polymer ?
#
loop_
_entity_poly.entity_id
_entity_poly.type
_entity_poly.pdbx_seq_one_letter_code
_entity_poly.pdbx_strand_id
1 'polypeptide(L)'
;MGKGGLYKAISQFAGAHSGAGTLSTVKEALESVDMVIWIGNYSSDFNTGEFTTVLDKDAIVIDLQHFSVSVANSLMFSNVSSTLFVQTQFPSLRETSLGIHIQSSTSKLVTSSSKIFSGA
;
A
#
# COMPACT_ATOMS: atom_id res chain seq x y z
N MET A 1 2.91 -8.37 -9.22
CA MET A 1 3.15 -9.54 -8.34
C MET A 1 2.33 -9.59 -7.04
N GLY A 2 1.66 -8.53 -6.56
CA GLY A 2 0.95 -8.54 -5.25
C GLY A 2 -0.40 -9.27 -5.17
N LYS A 3 -0.75 -10.11 -6.15
CA LYS A 3 -2.07 -10.77 -6.20
C LYS A 3 -2.22 -11.73 -5.00
N GLY A 4 -3.29 -11.58 -4.24
CA GLY A 4 -3.56 -12.36 -3.02
C GLY A 4 -3.33 -11.59 -1.72
N GLY A 5 -2.70 -10.42 -1.76
CA GLY A 5 -2.52 -9.55 -0.59
C GLY A 5 -3.77 -8.77 -0.17
N LEU A 6 -4.81 -8.71 -1.02
CA LEU A 6 -6.07 -8.01 -0.74
C LEU A 6 -7.26 -8.97 -0.79
N TYR A 7 -8.26 -8.71 0.06
CA TYR A 7 -9.54 -9.41 0.01
C TYR A 7 -10.36 -8.92 -1.19
N LYS A 8 -10.60 -9.81 -2.16
CA LYS A 8 -11.17 -9.44 -3.47
C LYS A 8 -12.65 -9.05 -3.45
N ALA A 9 -13.38 -9.35 -2.37
CA ALA A 9 -14.81 -9.06 -2.29
C ALA A 9 -15.12 -7.68 -1.68
N ILE A 10 -14.09 -6.86 -1.39
CA ILE A 10 -14.32 -5.45 -1.07
C ILE A 10 -14.78 -4.71 -2.34
N SER A 11 -15.79 -3.85 -2.21
CA SER A 11 -16.39 -3.15 -3.36
C SER A 11 -15.44 -2.16 -4.04
N GLN A 12 -14.39 -1.72 -3.34
CA GLN A 12 -13.37 -0.80 -3.84
C GLN A 12 -12.28 -1.51 -4.66
N PHE A 13 -12.27 -2.85 -4.71
CA PHE A 13 -11.27 -3.59 -5.48
C PHE A 13 -11.61 -3.55 -6.98
N ALA A 14 -10.90 -2.70 -7.72
CA ALA A 14 -11.12 -2.55 -9.16
C ALA A 14 -10.59 -3.75 -9.97
N GLY A 15 -9.50 -4.38 -9.53
CA GLY A 15 -8.89 -5.51 -10.23
C GLY A 15 -7.37 -5.57 -10.09
N ALA A 16 -6.71 -6.36 -10.94
CA ALA A 16 -5.27 -6.46 -10.99
C ALA A 16 -4.69 -5.54 -12.07
N HIS A 17 -3.70 -4.73 -11.70
CA HIS A 17 -2.91 -3.91 -12.62
C HIS A 17 -1.65 -4.64 -13.09
N SER A 18 -1.36 -4.56 -14.39
CA SER A 18 -0.20 -5.17 -15.05
C SER A 18 0.23 -4.40 -16.30
N GLY A 19 0.17 -3.05 -16.28
CA GLY A 19 0.51 -2.20 -17.43
C GLY A 19 -0.44 -2.37 -18.61
N ALA A 20 0.08 -2.57 -19.82
CA ALA A 20 -0.70 -2.74 -21.04
C ALA A 20 -1.63 -3.96 -21.01
N GLY A 21 -1.31 -4.98 -20.20
CA GLY A 21 -2.16 -6.16 -20.00
C GLY A 21 -3.34 -5.93 -19.04
N THR A 22 -3.49 -4.72 -18.50
CA THR A 22 -4.54 -4.37 -17.54
C THR A 22 -5.90 -4.29 -18.21
N LEU A 23 -6.96 -4.78 -17.51
CA LEU A 23 -8.34 -4.60 -17.96
C LEU A 23 -8.67 -3.11 -18.08
N SER A 24 -9.44 -2.72 -19.10
CA SER A 24 -9.74 -1.31 -19.40
C SER A 24 -10.33 -0.57 -18.19
N THR A 25 -11.25 -1.18 -17.46
CA THR A 25 -11.88 -0.56 -16.27
C THR A 25 -10.87 -0.29 -15.14
N VAL A 26 -9.88 -1.16 -14.95
CA VAL A 26 -8.82 -0.97 -13.95
C VAL A 26 -7.85 0.11 -14.42
N LYS A 27 -7.54 0.11 -15.72
CA LYS A 27 -6.67 1.09 -16.35
C LYS A 27 -7.27 2.50 -16.23
N GLU A 28 -8.54 2.67 -16.59
CA GLU A 28 -9.28 3.92 -16.43
C GLU A 28 -9.28 4.40 -14.98
N ALA A 29 -9.56 3.50 -14.03
CA ALA A 29 -9.57 3.84 -12.61
C ALA A 29 -8.18 4.26 -12.07
N LEU A 30 -7.08 3.73 -12.62
CA LEU A 30 -5.72 4.10 -12.22
C LEU A 30 -5.24 5.38 -12.92
N GLU A 31 -5.59 5.56 -14.19
CA GLU A 31 -5.14 6.70 -14.99
C GLU A 31 -5.89 7.99 -14.67
N SER A 32 -7.06 7.90 -14.01
CA SER A 32 -7.90 9.06 -13.68
C SER A 32 -7.66 9.67 -12.29
N VAL A 33 -6.74 9.13 -11.48
CA VAL A 33 -6.54 9.61 -10.09
C VAL A 33 -5.51 10.73 -10.04
N ASP A 34 -5.74 11.67 -9.12
CA ASP A 34 -4.81 12.74 -8.77
C ASP A 34 -3.75 12.31 -7.74
N MET A 35 -3.90 11.11 -7.15
CA MET A 35 -2.96 10.54 -6.19
C MET A 35 -2.94 9.01 -6.26
N VAL A 36 -1.75 8.43 -6.18
CA VAL A 36 -1.54 6.97 -6.06
C VAL A 36 -0.67 6.67 -4.84
N ILE A 37 -1.13 5.73 -4.02
CA ILE A 37 -0.35 5.17 -2.92
C ILE A 37 0.12 3.77 -3.34
N TRP A 38 1.40 3.65 -3.67
CA TRP A 38 2.05 2.38 -3.92
C TRP A 38 2.52 1.76 -2.61
N ILE A 39 2.16 0.49 -2.38
CA ILE A 39 2.58 -0.28 -1.21
C ILE A 39 3.41 -1.46 -1.70
N GLY A 40 4.71 -1.42 -1.43
CA GLY A 40 5.67 -2.46 -1.85
C GLY A 40 5.67 -2.68 -3.36
N ASN A 41 5.50 -1.61 -4.15
CA ASN A 41 5.47 -1.73 -5.60
C ASN A 41 6.85 -2.16 -6.13
N TYR A 42 6.85 -3.15 -7.02
CA TYR A 42 8.05 -3.66 -7.69
C TYR A 42 7.83 -3.62 -9.20
N SER A 43 8.20 -2.50 -9.82
CA SER A 43 7.98 -2.23 -11.24
C SER A 43 8.99 -2.93 -12.14
N SER A 44 8.91 -4.26 -12.20
CA SER A 44 9.62 -5.04 -13.22
C SER A 44 8.88 -5.05 -14.55
N ASP A 45 9.58 -5.41 -15.62
CA ASP A 45 9.04 -5.72 -16.94
C ASP A 45 7.82 -6.64 -16.87
N PHE A 46 7.93 -7.79 -16.20
CA PHE A 46 6.84 -8.75 -16.03
C PHE A 46 5.65 -8.18 -15.24
N ASN A 47 5.88 -7.25 -14.31
CA ASN A 47 4.82 -6.70 -13.47
C ASN A 47 4.06 -5.54 -14.10
N THR A 48 4.68 -4.89 -15.08
CA THR A 48 4.19 -3.65 -15.65
C THR A 48 3.94 -3.77 -17.16
N GLY A 49 3.94 -5.00 -17.69
CA GLY A 49 3.77 -5.26 -19.11
C GLY A 49 4.82 -4.51 -19.93
N GLU A 50 6.09 -4.72 -19.64
CA GLU A 50 7.22 -4.05 -20.29
C GLU A 50 7.26 -2.53 -20.03
N PHE A 51 7.05 -2.14 -18.76
CA PHE A 51 7.12 -0.74 -18.31
C PHE A 51 6.05 0.17 -18.93
N THR A 52 4.86 -0.38 -19.18
CA THR A 52 3.74 0.33 -19.81
C THR A 52 2.69 0.82 -18.82
N THR A 53 3.02 0.91 -17.53
CA THR A 53 2.16 1.60 -16.55
C THR A 53 2.13 3.08 -16.87
N VAL A 54 0.93 3.64 -17.00
CA VAL A 54 0.70 5.07 -17.20
C VAL A 54 -0.05 5.60 -15.98
N LEU A 55 0.36 6.79 -15.53
CA LEU A 55 -0.32 7.60 -14.53
C LEU A 55 -0.51 9.00 -15.10
N ASP A 56 -1.46 9.76 -14.56
CA ASP A 56 -1.50 11.20 -14.82
C ASP A 56 -0.16 11.82 -14.41
N LYS A 57 0.39 12.69 -15.27
CA LYS A 57 1.65 13.41 -15.03
C LYS A 57 1.60 14.30 -13.79
N ASP A 58 0.39 14.76 -13.43
CA ASP A 58 0.17 15.64 -12.28
C ASP A 58 -0.23 14.86 -11.03
N ALA A 59 -0.36 13.53 -11.10
CA ALA A 59 -0.71 12.70 -9.97
C ALA A 59 0.41 12.65 -8.92
N ILE A 60 0.04 12.80 -7.64
CA ILE A 60 0.95 12.63 -6.52
C ILE A 60 1.19 11.13 -6.29
N VAL A 61 2.43 10.70 -6.45
CA VAL A 61 2.83 9.32 -6.14
C VAL A 61 3.43 9.27 -4.74
N ILE A 62 2.82 8.47 -3.86
CA ILE A 62 3.37 8.10 -2.55
C ILE A 62 3.82 6.65 -2.65
N ASP A 63 5.14 6.40 -2.63
CA ASP A 63 5.69 5.04 -2.70
C ASP A 63 6.21 4.58 -1.33
N LEU A 64 5.58 3.55 -0.80
CA LEU A 64 5.88 2.94 0.50
C LEU A 64 6.63 1.63 0.28
N GLN A 65 7.95 1.69 0.41
CA GLN A 65 8.84 0.53 0.37
C GLN A 65 9.17 0.05 1.79
N HIS A 66 9.77 -1.13 1.94
CA HIS A 66 10.01 -1.70 3.27
C HIS A 66 10.79 -0.77 4.21
N PHE A 67 11.81 -0.06 3.69
CA PHE A 67 12.66 0.86 4.46
C PHE A 67 12.79 2.25 3.84
N SER A 68 11.88 2.62 2.94
CA SER A 68 11.83 3.97 2.40
C SER A 68 10.41 4.40 2.10
N VAL A 69 10.19 5.70 2.22
CA VAL A 69 8.96 6.36 1.81
C VAL A 69 9.35 7.48 0.84
N SER A 70 8.71 7.54 -0.31
CA SER A 70 8.84 8.69 -1.21
C SER A 70 7.49 9.36 -1.45
N VAL A 71 7.50 10.67 -1.61
CA VAL A 71 6.32 11.50 -1.91
C VAL A 71 6.63 12.39 -3.10
N ALA A 72 5.74 12.38 -4.09
CA ALA A 72 5.81 13.18 -5.32
C ALA A 72 7.17 13.06 -6.04
N ASN A 73 7.78 11.85 -5.99
CA ASN A 73 9.09 11.53 -6.57
C ASN A 73 10.26 12.45 -6.13
N SER A 74 10.05 13.30 -5.13
CA SER A 74 10.99 14.40 -4.80
C SER A 74 11.41 14.36 -3.33
N LEU A 75 10.50 13.97 -2.43
CA LEU A 75 10.80 13.83 -1.01
C LEU A 75 11.04 12.35 -0.72
N MET A 76 12.26 12.00 -0.28
CA MET A 76 12.61 10.62 0.05
C MET A 76 13.08 10.53 1.50
N PHE A 77 12.43 9.64 2.25
CA PHE A 77 12.76 9.30 3.63
C PHE A 77 13.34 7.89 3.65
N SER A 78 14.64 7.79 3.91
CA SER A 78 15.34 6.51 4.04
C SER A 78 15.33 6.00 5.48
N ASN A 79 15.47 4.68 5.66
CA ASN A 79 15.46 4.01 6.96
C ASN A 79 14.14 4.20 7.73
N VAL A 80 13.05 4.44 7.01
CA VAL A 80 11.71 4.52 7.59
C VAL A 80 10.96 3.24 7.24
N SER A 81 10.52 2.51 8.26
CA SER A 81 9.65 1.35 8.05
C SER A 81 8.28 1.80 7.54
N SER A 82 7.88 1.34 6.36
CA SER A 82 6.54 1.63 5.82
C SER A 82 5.42 1.11 6.72
N THR A 83 5.62 -0.03 7.39
CA THR A 83 4.64 -0.56 8.37
C THR A 83 4.41 0.43 9.50
N LEU A 84 5.49 0.98 10.07
CA LEU A 84 5.39 1.98 11.14
C LEU A 84 4.77 3.29 10.61
N PHE A 85 5.14 3.71 9.40
CA PHE A 85 4.58 4.88 8.76
C PHE A 85 3.06 4.75 8.56
N VAL A 86 2.59 3.63 8.02
CA VAL A 86 1.15 3.39 7.83
C VAL A 86 0.43 3.36 9.17
N GLN A 87 0.96 2.68 10.19
CA GLN A 87 0.35 2.61 11.51
C GLN A 87 0.22 3.98 12.19
N THR A 88 1.24 4.83 12.06
CA THR A 88 1.25 6.16 12.67
C THR A 88 0.33 7.14 11.95
N GLN A 89 0.19 7.04 10.62
CA GLN A 89 -0.69 7.91 9.84
C GLN A 89 -2.15 7.43 9.79
N PHE A 90 -2.41 6.17 10.15
CA PHE A 90 -3.75 5.57 10.08
C PHE A 90 -4.86 6.36 10.80
N PRO A 91 -4.65 6.93 12.01
CA PRO A 91 -5.67 7.76 12.66
C PRO A 91 -6.02 9.01 11.85
N SER A 92 -5.03 9.71 11.32
CA SER A 92 -5.22 10.92 10.51
C SER A 92 -5.89 10.62 9.17
N LEU A 93 -5.60 9.46 8.57
CA LEU A 93 -6.26 9.00 7.34
C LEU A 93 -7.73 8.65 7.54
N ARG A 94 -8.19 8.30 8.75
CA ARG A 94 -9.61 8.04 9.04
C ARG A 94 -10.44 9.30 9.18
N GLU A 95 -9.85 10.36 9.72
CA GLU A 95 -10.50 11.67 9.89
C GLU A 95 -10.61 12.43 8.56
N THR A 96 -9.69 12.14 7.64
CA THR A 96 -9.81 12.59 6.26
C THR A 96 -10.84 11.69 5.58
N SER A 97 -11.96 12.22 5.10
CA SER A 97 -13.06 11.47 4.46
C SER A 97 -12.68 10.75 3.13
N LEU A 98 -11.39 10.50 2.90
CA LEU A 98 -10.88 9.61 1.87
C LEU A 98 -11.31 8.19 2.24
N GLY A 99 -12.16 7.58 1.42
CA GLY A 99 -12.68 6.22 1.60
C GLY A 99 -11.60 5.13 1.49
N ILE A 100 -10.59 5.16 2.34
CA ILE A 100 -9.48 4.21 2.38
C ILE A 100 -9.76 3.20 3.50
N HIS A 101 -10.38 2.08 3.13
CA HIS A 101 -10.55 0.94 4.02
C HIS A 101 -9.33 0.00 3.90
N ILE A 102 -8.31 0.20 4.74
CA ILE A 102 -7.16 -0.72 4.83
C ILE A 102 -7.43 -1.76 5.91
N GLN A 103 -7.51 -3.03 5.51
CA GLN A 103 -7.69 -4.17 6.42
C GLN A 103 -6.32 -4.54 7.02
N SER A 104 -6.07 -4.17 8.28
CA SER A 104 -4.86 -4.63 8.98
C SER A 104 -5.02 -6.08 9.42
N SER A 105 -4.20 -6.99 8.90
CA SER A 105 -3.97 -8.28 9.54
C SER A 105 -3.04 -8.09 10.73
N THR A 106 -3.59 -7.68 11.87
CA THR A 106 -2.86 -7.80 13.14
C THR A 106 -2.72 -9.28 13.47
N SER A 107 -1.54 -9.83 13.19
CA SER A 107 -1.05 -11.02 13.88
C SER A 107 -1.07 -10.73 15.37
N LYS A 108 -1.87 -11.47 16.13
CA LYS A 108 -1.90 -11.38 17.60
C LYS A 108 -0.48 -11.53 18.13
N LEU A 109 0.05 -10.47 18.74
CA LEU A 109 1.19 -10.60 19.64
C LEU A 109 0.70 -11.44 20.83
N VAL A 110 1.09 -12.71 20.89
CA VAL A 110 0.90 -13.53 22.09
C VAL A 110 1.90 -13.03 23.12
N THR A 111 1.43 -12.20 24.05
CA THR A 111 2.19 -11.93 25.28
C THR A 111 2.10 -13.19 26.14
N SER A 112 3.17 -13.99 26.11
CA SER A 112 3.43 -15.02 27.12
C SER A 112 3.79 -14.29 28.41
N SER A 113 2.85 -14.20 29.35
CA SER A 113 3.14 -13.80 30.72
C SER A 113 3.83 -14.97 31.42
N SER A 114 5.15 -14.93 31.55
CA SER A 114 5.88 -15.79 32.48
C SER A 114 5.48 -15.42 33.92
N LYS A 115 4.69 -16.27 34.56
CA LYS A 115 4.47 -16.21 36.01
C LYS A 115 5.80 -16.48 36.70
N ILE A 116 6.40 -15.44 37.29
CA ILE A 116 7.46 -15.58 38.27
C ILE A 116 6.79 -16.06 39.56
N PHE A 117 7.04 -17.31 39.95
CA PHE A 117 6.73 -17.81 41.28
C PHE A 117 7.72 -17.16 42.28
N SER A 118 7.23 -16.39 43.25
CA SER A 118 7.94 -16.13 44.49
C SER A 118 7.29 -16.97 45.59
N GLY A 119 7.97 -18.04 46.00
CA GLY A 119 7.64 -18.75 47.23
C GLY A 119 8.07 -17.90 48.43
N ALA A 120 7.21 -17.90 49.45
CA ALA A 120 7.57 -17.56 50.83
C ALA A 120 7.98 -18.83 51.56
#